data_AF-A0A7C8UBK0-F1
#
_entry.id   AF-A0A7C8UBK0-F1
#
_cell.length_a   1.000
_cell.length_b   1.000
_cell.length_c   1.000
_cell.angle_alpha   90.00
_cell.angle_beta   90.00
_cell.angle_gamma   90.00
#
_symmetry.space_group_name_H-M   'P 1'
#
loop_
_entity.id
_entity.type
_entity.pdbx_description
1 polymer ?
#
loop_
_entity_poly.entity_id
_entity_poly.type
_entity_poly.pdbx_seq_one_letter_code
_entity_poly.pdbx_strand_id
1 'polypeptide(L)'
;MPSSCQETGSTQFLLFKIALRSLDLVTAKRCLDKVCNGPNKDIAILYSCALEAQSMGNKDIILKVLSQLLEQADTTTPPEGANLPAIYRTMIRLILSDIQENKTVESGILDTLYSIFQKALNNAVKSKTASEAAADGTLKSMWSTDEYDWFSRNSYNLALRALQHWPPQYALHFSQLCVQFIKLYPSESCSEEELENLNLRRSFCDYICASTCIVLARGHEKMEDQVCKKTSLL
;
A
#
# COMPACT_ATOMS: atom_id res chain seq x y z
N MET A 1 10.84 36.31 -14.35
CA MET A 1 9.56 35.59 -14.52
C MET A 1 8.59 36.09 -13.45
N PRO A 2 7.39 36.59 -13.81
CA PRO A 2 6.41 37.09 -12.83
C PRO A 2 6.02 36.00 -11.83
N SER A 3 5.85 36.35 -10.56
CA SER A 3 5.62 35.42 -9.45
C SER A 3 4.38 34.53 -9.64
N SER A 4 3.34 35.07 -10.28
CA SER A 4 2.07 34.38 -10.53
C SER A 4 2.15 33.26 -11.57
N CYS A 5 3.06 33.35 -12.55
CA CYS A 5 3.26 32.31 -13.56
C CYS A 5 4.17 31.17 -13.07
N GLN A 6 4.92 31.39 -11.98
CA GLN A 6 5.77 30.36 -11.37
C GLN A 6 4.93 29.34 -10.58
N GLU A 7 3.72 29.69 -10.16
CA GLU A 7 2.89 28.87 -9.26
C GLU A 7 1.90 27.95 -9.98
N THR A 8 1.83 28.01 -11.31
CA THR A 8 0.99 27.07 -12.08
C THR A 8 1.55 25.65 -11.99
N GLY A 9 0.66 24.66 -11.90
CA GLY A 9 1.04 23.25 -11.74
C GLY A 9 1.99 22.75 -12.83
N SER A 10 1.80 23.19 -14.07
CA SER A 10 2.67 22.82 -15.21
C SER A 10 4.08 23.40 -15.07
N THR A 11 4.22 24.63 -14.57
CA THR A 11 5.54 25.24 -14.30
C THR A 11 6.24 24.53 -13.15
N GLN A 12 5.52 24.18 -12.09
CA GLN A 12 6.08 23.42 -10.97
C GLN A 12 6.50 22.01 -11.38
N PHE A 13 5.75 21.35 -12.28
CA PHE A 13 6.15 20.07 -12.86
C PHE A 13 7.44 20.17 -13.68
N LEU A 14 7.57 21.20 -14.53
CA LEU A 14 8.80 21.42 -15.29
C LEU A 14 10.00 21.68 -14.37
N LEU A 15 9.83 22.49 -13.33
CA LEU A 15 10.87 22.75 -12.33
C LEU A 15 11.24 21.49 -11.55
N PHE A 16 10.25 20.69 -11.15
CA PHE A 16 10.44 19.38 -10.52
C PHE A 16 11.29 18.46 -11.41
N LYS A 17 10.93 18.36 -12.70
CA LYS A 17 11.63 17.55 -13.69
C LYS A 17 13.08 17.98 -13.90
N ILE A 18 13.34 19.29 -13.97
CA ILE A 18 14.70 19.84 -14.06
C ILE A 18 15.48 19.50 -12.78
N ALA A 19 14.88 19.75 -11.61
CA ALA A 19 15.53 19.50 -10.32
C ALA A 19 15.89 18.03 -10.12
N LEU A 20 15.02 17.10 -10.52
CA LEU A 20 15.32 15.66 -10.52
C LEU A 20 16.54 15.32 -11.37
N ARG A 21 16.62 15.88 -12.59
CA ARG A 21 17.75 15.63 -13.52
C ARG A 21 19.05 16.26 -13.06
N SER A 22 18.96 17.37 -12.35
CA SER A 22 20.10 18.05 -11.72
C SER A 22 20.47 17.46 -10.36
N LEU A 23 19.79 16.40 -9.90
CA LEU A 23 19.95 15.79 -8.58
C LEU A 23 19.74 16.76 -7.39
N ASP A 24 19.08 17.89 -7.64
CA ASP A 24 18.66 18.83 -6.60
C ASP A 24 17.35 18.34 -5.96
N LEU A 25 17.50 17.37 -5.05
CA LEU A 25 16.36 16.74 -4.38
C LEU A 25 15.60 17.70 -3.46
N VAL A 26 16.26 18.75 -2.96
CA VAL A 26 15.63 19.76 -2.11
C VAL A 26 14.65 20.58 -2.93
N THR A 27 15.10 21.06 -4.09
CA THR A 27 14.21 21.79 -5.01
C THR A 27 13.13 20.88 -5.59
N ALA A 28 13.45 19.62 -5.93
CA ALA A 28 12.45 18.67 -6.39
C ALA A 28 11.35 18.45 -5.34
N LYS A 29 11.71 18.20 -4.07
CA LYS A 29 10.74 18.05 -2.97
C LYS A 29 9.88 19.30 -2.79
N ARG A 30 10.48 20.49 -2.84
CA ARG A 30 9.76 21.76 -2.72
C ARG A 30 8.79 22.01 -3.87
N CYS A 31 9.19 21.72 -5.11
CA CYS A 31 8.32 21.83 -6.27
C CYS A 31 7.16 20.85 -6.18
N LEU A 32 7.42 19.63 -5.76
CA LEU A 32 6.38 18.64 -5.50
C LEU A 32 5.40 19.11 -4.43
N ASP A 33 5.88 19.64 -3.30
CA ASP A 33 5.02 20.17 -2.24
C ASP A 33 4.11 21.29 -2.75
N LYS A 34 4.59 22.12 -3.67
CA LYS A 34 3.76 23.15 -4.33
C LYS A 34 2.71 22.57 -5.26
N VAL A 35 3.02 21.51 -6.01
CA VAL A 35 2.03 20.81 -6.84
C VAL A 35 0.95 20.18 -5.96
N CYS A 36 1.35 19.55 -4.86
CA CYS A 36 0.43 18.77 -4.02
C CYS A 36 -0.47 19.64 -3.14
N ASN A 37 0.05 20.78 -2.67
CA ASN A 37 -0.67 21.74 -1.83
C ASN A 37 -1.23 22.94 -2.62
N GLY A 38 -1.03 22.97 -3.93
CA GLY A 38 -1.50 24.06 -4.79
C GLY A 38 -3.03 24.13 -4.90
N PRO A 39 -3.58 25.28 -5.31
CA PRO A 39 -5.02 25.49 -5.41
C PRO A 39 -5.69 24.64 -6.51
N ASN A 40 -4.96 24.26 -7.56
CA ASN A 40 -5.40 23.35 -8.60
C ASN A 40 -4.67 22.00 -8.46
N LYS A 41 -5.27 21.10 -7.68
CA LYS A 41 -4.82 19.71 -7.50
C LYS A 41 -5.11 18.89 -8.75
N ASP A 42 -4.26 19.04 -9.76
CA ASP A 42 -4.37 18.30 -11.00
C ASP A 42 -3.70 16.92 -10.84
N ILE A 43 -4.54 15.88 -10.77
CA ILE A 43 -4.10 14.49 -10.60
C ILE A 43 -3.26 14.03 -11.81
N ALA A 44 -3.47 14.57 -13.01
CA ALA A 44 -2.65 14.24 -14.18
C ALA A 44 -1.21 14.76 -14.00
N ILE A 45 -1.04 15.92 -13.36
CA ILE A 45 0.28 16.48 -13.05
C ILE A 45 0.96 15.63 -11.97
N LEU A 46 0.24 15.22 -10.91
CA LEU A 46 0.80 14.31 -9.89
C LEU A 46 1.21 12.97 -10.47
N TYR A 47 0.38 12.39 -11.35
CA TYR A 47 0.71 11.16 -12.03
C TYR A 47 1.98 11.32 -12.91
N SER A 48 2.09 12.45 -13.61
CA SER A 48 3.29 12.80 -14.39
C SER A 48 4.54 12.94 -13.51
N CYS A 49 4.41 13.54 -12.31
CA CYS A 49 5.49 13.60 -11.33
C CYS A 49 5.95 12.20 -10.89
N ALA A 50 5.01 11.28 -10.69
CA ALA A 50 5.32 9.92 -10.25
C ALA A 50 6.09 9.15 -11.33
N LEU A 51 5.68 9.27 -12.60
CA LEU A 51 6.36 8.66 -13.74
C LEU A 51 7.79 9.20 -13.91
N GLU A 52 8.00 10.51 -13.79
CA GLU A 52 9.34 11.10 -13.88
C GLU A 52 10.22 10.73 -12.68
N ALA A 53 9.66 10.65 -11.47
CA ALA A 53 10.42 10.18 -10.31
C ALA A 53 10.81 8.69 -10.45
N GLN A 54 9.93 7.88 -11.05
CA GLN A 54 10.17 6.47 -11.33
C GLN A 54 11.31 6.27 -12.34
N SER A 55 11.35 7.04 -13.43
CA SER A 55 12.43 6.94 -14.41
C SER A 55 13.80 7.31 -13.85
N MET A 56 13.84 8.18 -12.83
CA MET A 56 15.05 8.62 -12.15
C MET A 56 15.43 7.74 -10.93
N GLY A 57 14.60 6.76 -10.56
CA GLY A 57 14.88 5.79 -9.50
C GLY A 57 14.81 6.35 -8.06
N ASN A 58 14.23 7.53 -7.84
CA ASN A 58 14.19 8.14 -6.51
C ASN A 58 13.00 7.64 -5.67
N LYS A 59 13.19 6.54 -4.92
CA LYS A 59 12.14 5.83 -4.17
C LYS A 59 11.33 6.73 -3.23
N ASP A 60 11.99 7.59 -2.46
CA ASP A 60 11.34 8.49 -1.49
C ASP A 60 10.39 9.48 -2.16
N ILE A 61 10.85 10.10 -3.25
CA ILE A 61 10.04 11.06 -4.01
C ILE A 61 8.87 10.32 -4.65
N ILE A 62 9.09 9.14 -5.24
CA ILE A 62 8.00 8.35 -5.84
C ILE A 62 6.94 8.01 -4.80
N LEU A 63 7.33 7.52 -3.62
CA LEU A 63 6.39 7.16 -2.55
C LEU A 63 5.59 8.36 -2.07
N LYS A 64 6.22 9.54 -1.94
CA LYS A 64 5.54 10.78 -1.56
C LYS A 64 4.50 11.19 -2.61
N VAL A 65 4.87 11.19 -3.90
CA VAL A 65 3.96 11.56 -4.99
C VAL A 65 2.77 10.59 -5.06
N LEU A 66 3.04 9.28 -5.02
CA LEU A 66 1.99 8.26 -5.14
C LEU A 66 1.04 8.27 -3.94
N SER A 67 1.56 8.53 -2.72
CA SER A 67 0.72 8.69 -1.53
C SER A 67 -0.26 9.85 -1.69
N GLN A 68 0.21 11.00 -2.18
CA GLN A 68 -0.64 12.18 -2.40
C GLN A 68 -1.64 11.97 -3.54
N LEU A 69 -1.27 11.20 -4.57
CA LEU A 69 -2.19 10.82 -5.64
C LEU A 69 -3.35 9.98 -5.08
N LEU A 70 -3.05 8.99 -4.24
CA LEU A 70 -4.08 8.14 -3.61
C LEU A 70 -4.99 8.94 -2.67
N GLU A 71 -4.44 9.84 -1.87
CA GLU A 71 -5.23 10.71 -0.98
C GLU A 71 -6.19 11.61 -1.78
N GLN A 72 -5.77 12.12 -2.93
CA GLN A 72 -6.63 12.92 -3.79
C GLN A 72 -7.70 12.07 -4.47
N ALA A 73 -7.36 10.87 -4.94
CA ALA A 73 -8.30 9.93 -5.55
C ALA A 73 -9.36 9.42 -4.56
N ASP A 74 -9.12 9.47 -3.25
CA ASP A 74 -10.13 9.19 -2.23
C ASP A 74 -11.15 10.34 -2.04
N THR A 75 -10.78 11.58 -2.39
CA THR A 75 -11.63 12.78 -2.20
C THR A 75 -12.31 13.27 -3.46
N THR A 76 -11.77 12.91 -4.61
CA THR A 76 -12.22 13.36 -5.94
C THR A 76 -12.32 12.15 -6.84
N THR A 77 -13.23 12.19 -7.81
CA THR A 77 -13.31 11.13 -8.82
C THR A 77 -11.95 11.01 -9.50
N PRO A 78 -11.28 9.85 -9.43
CA PRO A 78 -9.99 9.69 -10.07
C PRO A 78 -10.12 9.99 -11.58
N PRO A 79 -9.12 10.61 -12.22
CA PRO A 79 -9.19 10.91 -13.64
C PRO A 79 -9.43 9.65 -14.45
N GLU A 80 -10.12 9.79 -15.58
CA GLU A 80 -10.28 8.71 -16.54
C GLU A 80 -8.91 8.11 -16.88
N GLY A 81 -8.74 6.81 -16.60
CA GLY A 81 -7.49 6.07 -16.83
C GLY A 81 -6.56 5.91 -15.62
N ALA A 82 -6.86 6.50 -14.46
CA ALA A 82 -6.06 6.28 -13.25
C ALA A 82 -6.30 4.87 -12.67
N ASN A 83 -5.36 3.95 -12.87
CA ASN A 83 -5.42 2.60 -12.31
C ASN A 83 -4.87 2.57 -10.87
N LEU A 84 -5.75 2.80 -9.88
CA LEU A 84 -5.37 2.77 -8.46
C LEU A 84 -4.71 1.45 -8.03
N PRO A 85 -5.22 0.25 -8.40
CA PRO A 85 -4.54 -1.01 -8.09
C PRO A 85 -3.07 -1.02 -8.53
N ALA A 86 -2.77 -0.57 -9.76
CA ALA A 86 -1.41 -0.50 -10.28
C ALA A 86 -0.53 0.47 -9.48
N ILE A 87 -1.09 1.58 -8.98
CA ILE A 87 -0.38 2.53 -8.12
C ILE A 87 -0.01 1.88 -6.79
N TYR A 88 -0.97 1.24 -6.12
CA TYR A 88 -0.71 0.48 -4.89
C TYR A 88 0.36 -0.59 -5.10
N ARG A 89 0.27 -1.37 -6.19
CA ARG A 89 1.29 -2.37 -6.56
C ARG A 89 2.68 -1.75 -6.72
N THR A 90 2.75 -0.59 -7.36
CA THR A 90 4.01 0.12 -7.58
C THR A 90 4.63 0.56 -6.25
N MET A 91 3.84 1.15 -5.35
CA MET A 91 4.32 1.52 -4.01
C MET A 91 4.81 0.31 -3.21
N ILE A 92 4.05 -0.78 -3.22
CA ILE A 92 4.43 -2.03 -2.54
C ILE A 92 5.77 -2.55 -3.09
N ARG A 93 5.92 -2.62 -4.41
CA ARG A 93 7.17 -3.10 -5.04
C ARG A 93 8.37 -2.22 -4.70
N LEU A 94 8.19 -0.90 -4.63
CA LEU A 94 9.26 0.03 -4.24
C LEU A 94 9.72 -0.21 -2.81
N ILE A 95 8.78 -0.35 -1.87
CA ILE A 95 9.09 -0.61 -0.47
C ILE A 95 9.73 -2.00 -0.31
N LEU A 96 9.23 -3.02 -1.02
CA LEU A 96 9.82 -4.35 -0.97
C LEU A 96 11.25 -4.39 -1.53
N SER A 97 11.54 -3.61 -2.58
CA SER A 97 12.90 -3.45 -3.11
C SER A 97 13.81 -2.78 -2.09
N ASP A 98 13.32 -1.75 -1.38
CA ASP A 98 14.07 -1.11 -0.29
C ASP A 98 14.35 -2.07 0.89
N ILE A 99 13.36 -2.87 1.28
CA ILE A 99 13.51 -3.94 2.29
C ILE A 99 14.51 -5.03 1.86
N GLN A 100 14.66 -5.29 0.56
CA GLN A 100 15.61 -6.28 0.04
C GLN A 100 17.04 -5.74 -0.01
N GLU A 101 17.21 -4.45 -0.32
CA GLU A 101 18.51 -3.79 -0.39
C GLU A 101 19.10 -3.53 1.00
N ASN A 102 18.25 -3.27 2.00
CA ASN A 102 18.68 -3.00 3.38
C ASN A 102 18.72 -4.25 4.24
N LYS A 103 19.85 -4.49 4.93
CA LYS A 103 20.04 -5.67 5.80
C LYS A 103 19.20 -5.64 7.07
N THR A 104 18.86 -4.44 7.56
CA THR A 104 18.05 -4.23 8.76
C THR A 104 16.76 -3.54 8.37
N VAL A 105 15.63 -4.19 8.64
CA VAL A 105 14.31 -3.63 8.35
C VAL A 105 13.83 -2.86 9.57
N GLU A 106 13.75 -1.54 9.45
CA GLU A 106 13.15 -0.68 10.48
C GLU A 106 11.63 -0.94 10.56
N SER A 107 11.07 -0.95 11.77
CA SER A 107 9.61 -1.18 11.97
C SER A 107 8.77 -0.20 11.15
N GLY A 108 9.18 1.07 11.05
CA GLY A 108 8.43 2.10 10.33
C GLY A 108 8.22 1.78 8.84
N ILE A 109 9.14 1.05 8.20
CA ILE A 109 9.00 0.63 6.80
C ILE A 109 7.94 -0.48 6.68
N LEU A 110 7.90 -1.41 7.63
CA LEU A 110 6.89 -2.48 7.68
C LEU A 110 5.51 -1.93 8.00
N ASP A 111 5.41 -0.95 8.91
CA ASP A 111 4.18 -0.23 9.22
C ASP A 111 3.65 0.50 7.98
N THR A 112 4.54 1.16 7.23
CA THR A 112 4.20 1.83 5.97
C THR A 112 3.72 0.83 4.91
N LEU A 113 4.43 -0.30 4.74
CA LEU A 113 4.03 -1.36 3.83
C LEU A 113 2.63 -1.90 4.18
N TYR A 114 2.41 -2.22 5.45
CA TYR A 114 1.12 -2.70 5.93
C TYR A 114 0.00 -1.68 5.70
N SER A 115 0.24 -0.40 5.99
CA SER A 115 -0.69 0.69 5.76
C SER A 115 -1.11 0.80 4.29
N ILE A 116 -0.17 0.64 3.35
CA ILE A 116 -0.46 0.67 1.90
C ILE A 116 -1.36 -0.51 1.50
N PHE A 117 -1.12 -1.71 2.02
CA PHE A 117 -2.02 -2.84 1.80
C PHE A 117 -3.41 -2.61 2.40
N GLN A 118 -3.51 -2.00 3.59
CA GLN A 118 -4.80 -1.65 4.18
C GLN A 118 -5.58 -0.63 3.33
N LYS A 119 -4.90 0.42 2.84
CA LYS A 119 -5.50 1.41 1.95
C LYS A 119 -5.99 0.77 0.64
N ALA A 120 -5.17 -0.11 0.06
CA ALA A 120 -5.52 -0.89 -1.13
C ALA A 120 -6.79 -1.73 -0.89
N LEU A 121 -6.85 -2.46 0.23
CA LEU A 121 -7.99 -3.28 0.59
C LEU A 121 -9.27 -2.45 0.80
N ASN A 122 -9.17 -1.34 1.54
CA ASN A 122 -10.29 -0.44 1.77
C ASN A 122 -10.83 0.14 0.44
N ASN A 123 -9.94 0.51 -0.48
CA ASN A 123 -10.33 0.98 -1.80
C ASN A 123 -11.01 -0.12 -2.63
N ALA A 124 -10.49 -1.35 -2.57
CA ALA A 124 -11.07 -2.52 -3.23
C ALA A 124 -12.48 -2.83 -2.72
N VAL A 125 -12.69 -2.84 -1.39
CA VAL A 125 -14.00 -3.01 -0.75
C VAL A 125 -14.96 -1.92 -1.21
N LYS A 126 -14.55 -0.65 -1.15
CA LYS A 126 -15.38 0.49 -1.62
C LYS A 126 -15.77 0.33 -3.09
N SER A 127 -14.82 0.00 -3.97
CA SER A 127 -15.06 -0.23 -5.40
C SER A 127 -16.07 -1.36 -5.63
N LYS A 128 -15.93 -2.49 -4.91
CA LYS A 128 -16.85 -3.62 -5.01
C LYS A 128 -18.27 -3.25 -4.55
N THR A 129 -18.40 -2.66 -3.37
CA THR A 129 -19.70 -2.24 -2.82
C THR A 129 -20.40 -1.21 -3.70
N ALA A 130 -19.67 -0.26 -4.29
CA ALA A 130 -20.23 0.72 -5.21
C ALA A 130 -20.71 0.08 -6.53
N SER A 131 -19.97 -0.91 -7.03
CA SER A 131 -20.36 -1.66 -8.24
C SER A 131 -21.60 -2.53 -8.01
N GLU A 132 -21.70 -3.20 -6.84
CA GLU A 132 -22.87 -4.01 -6.46
C GLU A 132 -24.12 -3.16 -6.21
N ALA A 133 -23.97 -1.94 -5.71
CA ALA A 133 -25.09 -1.01 -5.49
C ALA A 133 -25.62 -0.35 -6.79
N ALA A 134 -24.82 -0.32 -7.86
CA ALA A 134 -25.21 0.24 -9.14
C ALA A 134 -26.08 -0.76 -9.92
N ALA A 135 -27.39 -0.69 -9.72
CA ALA A 135 -28.40 -1.60 -10.28
C ALA A 135 -28.37 -1.74 -11.83
N ASP A 136 -27.82 -0.76 -12.54
CA ASP A 136 -27.78 -0.73 -14.01
C ASP A 136 -26.47 -1.30 -14.61
N GLY A 137 -25.53 -1.80 -13.79
CA GLY A 137 -24.25 -2.33 -14.27
C GLY A 137 -23.33 -1.27 -14.91
N THR A 138 -23.67 0.01 -14.79
CA THR A 138 -22.95 1.15 -15.39
C THR A 138 -21.61 1.44 -14.72
N LEU A 139 -21.42 1.03 -13.47
CA LEU A 139 -20.19 1.20 -12.71
C LEU A 139 -19.43 -0.13 -12.61
N LYS A 140 -18.51 -0.35 -13.55
CA LYS A 140 -17.58 -1.48 -13.51
C LYS A 140 -16.52 -1.24 -12.43
N SER A 141 -16.34 -2.20 -11.53
CA SER A 141 -15.27 -2.17 -10.54
C SER A 141 -13.91 -1.92 -11.21
N MET A 142 -13.11 -0.99 -10.65
CA MET A 142 -11.73 -0.74 -11.10
C MET A 142 -10.79 -1.90 -10.76
N TRP A 143 -11.21 -2.81 -9.88
CA TRP A 143 -10.46 -3.96 -9.43
C TRP A 143 -10.88 -5.22 -10.19
N SER A 144 -9.93 -5.89 -10.84
CA SER A 144 -10.12 -7.18 -11.48
C SER A 144 -9.82 -8.35 -10.54
N THR A 145 -10.24 -9.55 -10.91
CA THR A 145 -9.87 -10.79 -10.21
C THR A 145 -8.36 -10.97 -10.11
N ASP A 146 -7.62 -10.62 -11.16
CA ASP A 146 -6.14 -10.66 -11.17
C ASP A 146 -5.53 -9.74 -10.12
N GLU A 147 -6.14 -8.58 -9.85
CA GLU A 147 -5.69 -7.70 -8.78
C GLU A 147 -5.92 -8.36 -7.42
N TYR A 148 -7.11 -8.91 -7.16
CA TYR A 148 -7.36 -9.65 -5.91
C TYR A 148 -6.37 -10.81 -5.71
N ASP A 149 -6.03 -11.53 -6.78
CA ASP A 149 -5.01 -12.58 -6.73
C ASP A 149 -3.62 -12.06 -6.43
N TRP A 150 -3.21 -10.99 -7.11
CA TRP A 150 -1.91 -10.39 -6.85
C TRP A 150 -1.79 -9.96 -5.39
N PHE A 151 -2.78 -9.22 -4.85
CA PHE A 151 -2.72 -8.71 -3.47
C PHE A 151 -2.80 -9.81 -2.42
N SER A 152 -3.64 -10.83 -2.62
CA SER A 152 -3.76 -11.96 -1.71
C SER A 152 -2.50 -12.84 -1.71
N ARG A 153 -1.89 -13.14 -2.88
CA ARG A 153 -0.61 -13.87 -2.97
C ARG A 153 0.52 -13.11 -2.30
N ASN A 154 0.64 -11.81 -2.57
CA ASN A 154 1.72 -11.00 -1.99
C ASN A 154 1.57 -10.87 -0.48
N SER A 155 0.33 -10.67 0.02
CA SER A 155 0.07 -10.66 1.47
C SER A 155 0.44 -12.00 2.11
N TYR A 156 0.08 -13.13 1.49
CA TYR A 156 0.47 -14.46 1.99
C TYR A 156 1.99 -14.65 2.05
N ASN A 157 2.70 -14.30 0.96
CA ASN A 157 4.16 -14.42 0.91
C ASN A 157 4.83 -13.53 1.97
N LEU A 158 4.28 -12.34 2.23
CA LEU A 158 4.78 -11.45 3.29
C LEU A 158 4.51 -12.03 4.68
N ALA A 159 3.36 -12.68 4.90
CA ALA A 159 3.09 -13.37 6.16
C ALA A 159 4.11 -14.49 6.42
N LEU A 160 4.44 -15.29 5.39
CA LEU A 160 5.47 -16.34 5.50
C LEU A 160 6.86 -15.74 5.78
N ARG A 161 7.21 -14.64 5.12
CA ARG A 161 8.47 -13.92 5.40
C ARG A 161 8.51 -13.39 6.83
N ALA A 162 7.38 -12.85 7.31
CA ALA A 162 7.28 -12.30 8.65
C ALA A 162 7.49 -13.35 9.74
N LEU A 163 7.01 -14.59 9.53
CA LEU A 163 7.23 -15.71 10.46
C LEU A 163 8.71 -16.00 10.73
N GLN A 164 9.60 -15.67 9.78
CA GLN A 164 11.03 -15.98 9.88
C GLN A 164 11.88 -14.77 10.27
N HIS A 165 11.48 -13.57 9.83
CA HIS A 165 12.38 -12.41 9.82
C HIS A 165 11.84 -11.17 10.51
N TRP A 166 10.55 -11.08 10.79
CA TRP A 166 9.92 -9.86 11.32
C TRP A 166 9.21 -10.12 12.65
N PRO A 167 8.86 -9.06 13.41
CA PRO A 167 8.03 -9.21 14.60
C PRO A 167 6.74 -10.00 14.28
N PRO A 168 6.32 -10.94 15.15
CA PRO A 168 5.21 -11.86 14.85
C PRO A 168 3.89 -11.16 14.49
N GLN A 169 3.65 -9.95 15.00
CA GLN A 169 2.48 -9.12 14.65
C GLN A 169 2.31 -8.95 13.13
N TYR A 170 3.40 -8.86 12.36
CA TYR A 170 3.32 -8.70 10.90
C TYR A 170 2.85 -9.98 10.20
N ALA A 171 3.17 -11.17 10.74
CA ALA A 171 2.62 -12.42 10.22
C ALA A 171 1.10 -12.44 10.36
N LEU A 172 0.58 -12.05 11.53
CA LEU A 172 -0.86 -11.92 11.78
C LEU A 172 -1.50 -10.89 10.82
N HIS A 173 -0.92 -9.69 10.74
CA HIS A 173 -1.41 -8.60 9.90
C HIS A 173 -1.52 -8.97 8.43
N PHE A 174 -0.45 -9.54 7.85
CA PHE A 174 -0.44 -9.91 6.42
C PHE A 174 -1.30 -11.15 6.13
N SER A 175 -1.40 -12.11 7.06
CA SER A 175 -2.35 -13.22 6.93
C SER A 175 -3.80 -12.73 6.92
N GLN A 176 -4.17 -11.78 7.79
CA GLN A 176 -5.51 -11.19 7.79
C GLN A 176 -5.81 -10.43 6.50
N LEU A 177 -4.85 -9.66 5.97
CA LEU A 177 -5.00 -8.99 4.66
C LEU A 177 -5.25 -10.02 3.55
N CYS A 178 -4.48 -11.10 3.50
CA CYS A 178 -4.65 -12.16 2.52
C CYS A 178 -6.07 -12.72 2.55
N VAL A 179 -6.59 -13.08 3.73
CA VAL A 179 -7.96 -13.59 3.91
C VAL A 179 -9.00 -12.57 3.44
N GLN A 180 -8.80 -11.29 3.74
CA GLN A 180 -9.73 -10.24 3.32
C GLN A 180 -9.75 -10.04 1.79
N PHE A 181 -8.59 -10.08 1.12
CA PHE A 181 -8.54 -10.05 -0.35
C PHE A 181 -9.19 -11.30 -0.97
N ILE A 182 -9.02 -12.48 -0.38
CA ILE A 182 -9.69 -13.71 -0.85
C ILE A 182 -11.22 -13.55 -0.81
N LYS A 183 -11.76 -12.90 0.22
CA LYS A 183 -13.21 -12.63 0.32
C LYS A 183 -13.75 -11.69 -0.76
N LEU A 184 -12.89 -10.94 -1.46
CA LEU A 184 -13.30 -10.05 -2.54
C LEU A 184 -13.51 -10.78 -3.86
N TYR A 185 -13.06 -12.03 -4.00
CA TYR A 185 -13.22 -12.79 -5.24
C TYR A 185 -14.70 -12.98 -5.61
N PRO A 186 -15.04 -12.89 -6.90
CA PRO A 186 -16.37 -13.22 -7.41
C PRO A 186 -16.56 -14.74 -7.50
N SER A 187 -17.07 -15.34 -6.42
CA SER A 187 -17.21 -16.81 -6.26
C SER A 187 -17.97 -17.49 -7.39
N GLU A 188 -18.93 -16.80 -8.01
CA GLU A 188 -19.76 -17.33 -9.11
C GLU A 188 -18.99 -17.49 -10.42
N SER A 189 -17.84 -16.82 -10.56
CA SER A 189 -17.04 -16.82 -11.78
C SER A 189 -15.74 -17.60 -11.67
N CYS A 190 -15.45 -18.15 -10.49
CA CYS A 190 -14.27 -18.99 -10.26
C CYS A 190 -14.55 -20.44 -10.68
N SER A 191 -13.53 -21.07 -11.27
CA SER A 191 -13.48 -22.52 -11.43
C SER A 191 -13.34 -23.24 -10.08
N GLU A 192 -13.65 -24.54 -10.07
CA GLU A 192 -13.51 -25.39 -8.88
C GLU A 192 -12.06 -25.43 -8.37
N GLU A 193 -11.10 -25.60 -9.27
CA GLU A 193 -9.66 -25.60 -8.94
C GLU A 193 -9.21 -24.25 -8.33
N GLU A 194 -9.68 -23.12 -8.87
CA GLU A 194 -9.37 -21.81 -8.28
C GLU A 194 -9.94 -21.71 -6.88
N LEU A 195 -11.20 -22.13 -6.67
CA LEU A 195 -11.85 -22.07 -5.37
C LEU A 195 -11.13 -22.95 -4.33
N GLU A 196 -10.68 -24.15 -4.71
CA GLU A 196 -9.87 -25.02 -3.86
C GLU A 196 -8.55 -24.35 -3.45
N ASN A 197 -7.83 -23.77 -4.42
CA ASN A 197 -6.58 -23.05 -4.16
C ASN A 197 -6.79 -21.84 -3.22
N LEU A 198 -7.88 -21.09 -3.41
CA LEU A 198 -8.26 -19.99 -2.53
C LEU A 198 -8.57 -20.46 -1.11
N ASN A 199 -9.33 -21.55 -0.97
CA ASN A 199 -9.68 -22.14 0.32
C ASN A 199 -8.45 -22.69 1.05
N LEU A 200 -7.53 -23.31 0.33
CA LEU A 200 -6.27 -23.80 0.89
C LEU A 200 -5.41 -22.65 1.42
N ARG A 201 -5.21 -21.60 0.61
CA ARG A 201 -4.46 -20.39 1.03
C ARG A 201 -5.12 -19.71 2.24
N ARG A 202 -6.44 -19.61 2.25
CA ARG A 202 -7.20 -19.08 3.40
C ARG A 202 -6.96 -19.93 4.65
N SER A 203 -7.05 -21.25 4.54
CA SER A 203 -6.85 -22.17 5.67
C SER A 203 -5.45 -22.05 6.27
N PHE A 204 -4.41 -21.89 5.43
CA PHE A 204 -3.05 -21.61 5.91
C PHE A 204 -2.95 -20.25 6.60
N CYS A 205 -3.58 -19.20 6.08
CA CYS A 205 -3.62 -17.91 6.76
C CYS A 205 -4.33 -18.00 8.12
N ASP A 206 -5.44 -18.73 8.22
CA ASP A 206 -6.18 -18.91 9.47
C ASP A 206 -5.30 -19.66 10.50
N TYR A 207 -4.57 -20.69 10.06
CA TYR A 207 -3.59 -21.40 10.89
C TYR A 207 -2.44 -20.49 11.36
N ILE A 208 -1.87 -19.67 10.46
CA ILE A 208 -0.83 -18.70 10.81
C ILE A 208 -1.35 -17.69 11.83
N CYS A 209 -2.56 -17.15 11.63
CA CYS A 209 -3.18 -16.23 12.57
C CYS A 209 -3.31 -16.87 13.96
N ALA A 210 -3.91 -18.06 14.05
CA ALA A 210 -4.11 -18.77 15.32
C ALA A 210 -2.78 -19.04 16.03
N SER A 211 -1.79 -19.57 15.30
CA SER A 211 -0.46 -19.87 15.82
C SER A 211 0.25 -18.62 16.32
N THR A 212 0.17 -17.52 15.56
CA THR A 212 0.79 -16.25 15.91
C THR A 212 0.14 -15.63 17.14
N CYS A 213 -1.20 -15.68 17.27
CA CYS A 213 -1.90 -15.24 18.47
C CYS A 213 -1.43 -15.99 19.73
N ILE A 214 -1.23 -17.32 19.65
CA ILE A 214 -0.70 -18.12 20.76
C ILE A 214 0.72 -17.67 21.13
N VAL A 215 1.58 -17.43 20.13
CA VAL A 215 2.96 -16.95 20.36
C VAL A 215 2.97 -15.58 21.04
N LEU A 216 2.14 -14.65 20.56
CA LEU A 216 2.01 -13.31 21.13
C LEU A 216 1.48 -13.35 22.57
N ALA A 217 0.44 -14.14 22.84
CA ALA A 217 -0.13 -14.31 24.18
C ALA A 217 0.90 -14.85 25.18
N ARG A 218 1.63 -15.92 24.81
CA ARG A 218 2.72 -16.47 25.63
C ARG A 218 3.87 -15.49 25.84
N GLY A 219 4.12 -14.60 24.87
CA GLY A 219 5.10 -13.53 25.01
C GLY A 219 4.70 -12.51 26.07
N HIS A 220 3.41 -12.16 26.10
CA HIS A 220 2.84 -11.21 27.07
C HIS A 220 2.90 -11.76 28.51
N GLU A 221 2.46 -13.01 28.71
CA GLU A 221 2.50 -13.70 30.02
C GLU A 221 3.92 -13.72 30.59
N LYS A 222 4.93 -14.01 29.75
CA LYS A 222 6.34 -14.01 30.17
C LYS A 222 6.86 -12.63 30.58
N MET A 223 6.34 -11.54 30.02
CA MET A 223 6.71 -10.18 30.43
C MET A 223 6.07 -9.80 31.76
N GLU A 224 4.78 -10.13 31.94
CA GLU A 224 4.05 -9.88 33.20
C GLU A 224 4.68 -10.63 34.38
N ASP A 225 5.05 -11.89 34.19
CA ASP A 225 5.76 -12.69 35.20
C ASP A 225 7.11 -12.07 35.62
N GLN A 226 7.83 -11.45 34.68
CA GLN A 226 9.11 -10.78 34.96
C GLN A 226 8.92 -9.45 35.70
N VAL A 227 7.87 -8.70 35.36
CA VAL A 227 7.53 -7.44 36.04
C VAL A 227 7.09 -7.71 37.49
N CYS A 228 6.23 -8.71 37.71
CA CYS A 228 5.80 -9.15 39.05
C CYS A 228 6.97 -9.63 39.91
N LYS A 229 7.92 -10.40 39.34
CA LYS A 229 9.13 -10.83 40.06
C LYS A 229 10.06 -9.67 40.44
N LYS A 230 10.14 -8.61 39.62
CA LYS A 230 10.95 -7.42 39.94
C LYS A 230 10.33 -6.54 41.02
N THR A 231 8.99 -6.49 41.12
CA THR A 231 8.29 -5.70 42.15
C THR A 231 8.23 -6.39 43.50
N SER A 232 8.41 -7.71 43.56
CA SER A 232 8.48 -8.48 44.81
C SER A 232 9.88 -8.59 45.42
N LEU A 233 10.87 -7.95 44.80
CA LEU A 233 12.27 -7.85 45.27
C LEU A 233 12.65 -6.43 45.74
N LEU A 234 11.67 -5.53 45.87
CA LEU A 234 11.78 -4.19 46.47
C LEU A 234 10.88 -4.13 47.71
#